data_AF-A0A1R0GI00-F1
#
_entry.id   AF-A0A1R0GI00-F1
#
_cell.length_a   1.000
_cell.length_b   1.000
_cell.length_c   1.000
_cell.angle_alpha   90.00
_cell.angle_beta   90.00
_cell.angle_gamma   90.00
#
_symmetry.space_group_name_H-M   'P 1'
#
loop_
_entity.id
_entity.type
_entity.pdbx_description
1 polymer ?
#
loop_
_entity_poly.entity_id
_entity_poly.type
_entity_poly.pdbx_seq_one_letter_code
_entity_poly.pdbx_strand_id
1 'polypeptide(L)'
;MPELRFLYHNGKEYPASNWRLQQGFDVPTLSIKRVKSLVAQKIEKLKNYQLCDAYWLLIIVEFWDPSQDQDINWPKGESIGPTPFERILIYKPAFEQVTEVIK
;
A
#
# COMPACT_ATOMS: atom_id res chain seq x y z
N MET A 1 18.41 -22.61 7.60
CA MET A 1 17.58 -22.06 8.70
C MET A 1 16.85 -20.87 8.10
N PRO A 2 15.50 -20.80 8.07
CA PRO A 2 14.83 -19.60 7.58
C PRO A 2 15.15 -18.43 8.52
N GLU A 3 15.65 -17.34 7.96
CA GLU A 3 15.98 -16.13 8.72
C GLU A 3 14.69 -15.42 9.14
N LEU A 4 14.65 -14.94 10.39
CA LEU A 4 13.54 -14.13 10.89
C LEU A 4 13.59 -12.76 10.19
N ARG A 5 12.60 -12.48 9.34
CA ARG A 5 12.56 -11.22 8.56
C ARG A 5 12.03 -10.03 9.34
N PHE A 6 10.99 -10.24 10.13
CA PHE A 6 10.40 -9.18 10.95
C PHE A 6 9.71 -9.79 12.17
N LEU A 7 9.49 -8.95 13.18
CA LEU A 7 8.78 -9.29 14.41
C LEU A 7 7.68 -8.23 14.60
N TYR A 8 6.43 -8.66 14.71
CA TYR A 8 5.28 -7.80 14.96
C TYR A 8 4.54 -8.29 16.21
N HIS A 9 4.16 -7.38 17.11
CA HIS A 9 3.46 -7.70 18.34
C HIS A 9 2.43 -6.63 18.66
N ASN A 10 1.17 -7.04 18.82
CA ASN A 10 0.02 -6.16 19.02
C ASN A 10 -0.62 -6.32 20.41
N GLY A 11 0.17 -6.62 21.44
CA GLY A 11 -0.33 -6.83 22.82
C GLY A 11 -0.96 -5.62 23.50
N LYS A 12 -0.96 -4.44 22.87
CA LYS A 12 -1.77 -3.30 23.31
C LYS A 12 -3.22 -3.37 22.82
N GLU A 13 -3.46 -4.04 21.70
CA GLU A 13 -4.78 -4.15 21.06
C GLU A 13 -5.50 -5.44 21.44
N TYR A 14 -4.77 -6.53 21.63
CA TYR A 14 -5.32 -7.83 21.93
C TYR A 14 -4.79 -8.33 23.29
N PRO A 15 -5.66 -8.50 24.31
CA PRO A 15 -5.26 -8.96 25.66
C PRO A 15 -4.59 -10.34 25.69
N ALA A 16 -4.75 -11.13 24.62
CA ALA A 16 -4.17 -12.47 24.45
C ALA A 16 -3.26 -12.54 23.21
N SER A 17 -2.37 -11.55 23.06
CA SER A 17 -1.39 -11.51 21.97
C SER A 17 -0.33 -12.60 22.13
N ASN A 18 -0.62 -13.79 21.61
CA ASN A 18 0.34 -14.88 21.54
C ASN A 18 1.23 -14.71 20.31
N TRP A 19 2.52 -15.00 20.46
CA TRP A 19 3.42 -15.14 19.32
C TRP A 19 2.94 -16.25 18.40
N ARG A 20 2.84 -15.97 17.11
CA ARG A 20 2.49 -16.96 16.08
C ARG A 20 3.52 -16.91 14.99
N LEU A 21 3.93 -18.08 14.53
CA LEU A 21 4.73 -18.20 13.32
C LEU A 21 3.79 -18.02 12.13
N GLN A 22 3.92 -16.91 11.41
CA GLN A 22 3.18 -16.67 10.18
C GLN A 22 4.10 -16.91 9.00
N GLN A 23 3.64 -17.70 8.04
CA GLN A 23 4.35 -17.87 6.77
C GLN A 23 4.20 -16.57 5.96
N GLY A 24 5.31 -15.85 5.81
CA GLY A 24 5.44 -14.80 4.81
C GLY A 24 6.02 -15.38 3.53
N PHE A 25 5.61 -14.85 2.39
CA PHE A 25 6.21 -15.18 1.10
C PHE A 25 7.20 -14.10 0.67
N ASP A 26 8.21 -14.48 -0.10
CA ASP A 26 8.95 -13.54 -0.93
C ASP A 26 8.01 -13.00 -1.99
N VAL A 27 7.47 -11.81 -1.73
CA VAL A 27 6.59 -11.13 -2.67
C VAL A 27 7.36 -10.11 -3.50
N PRO A 28 7.03 -9.98 -4.79
CA PRO A 28 7.62 -8.92 -5.61
C PRO A 28 7.20 -7.55 -5.07
N THR A 29 8.08 -6.56 -5.22
CA THR A 29 7.72 -5.16 -4.98
C THR A 29 6.57 -4.74 -5.88
N LEU A 30 5.66 -3.95 -5.34
CA LEU A 30 4.53 -3.38 -6.07
C LEU A 30 5.03 -2.65 -7.32
N SER A 31 4.49 -3.02 -8.47
CA SER A 31 4.93 -2.46 -9.74
C SER A 31 4.60 -0.98 -9.85
N ILE A 32 5.62 -0.12 -9.98
CA ILE A 32 5.45 1.32 -10.23
C ILE A 32 4.57 1.57 -11.45
N LYS A 33 4.79 0.81 -12.54
CA LYS A 33 4.00 0.93 -13.76
C LYS A 33 2.52 0.65 -13.51
N ARG A 34 2.21 -0.35 -12.67
CA ARG A 34 0.84 -0.67 -12.27
C ARG A 34 0.23 0.47 -11.46
N VAL A 35 0.95 1.02 -10.49
CA VAL A 35 0.48 2.17 -9.69
C VAL A 35 0.22 3.39 -10.59
N LYS A 36 1.15 3.74 -11.48
CA LYS A 36 0.95 4.84 -12.45
C LYS A 36 -0.29 4.63 -13.32
N SER A 37 -0.53 3.40 -13.80
CA SER A 37 -1.74 3.07 -14.56
C SER A 37 -3.02 3.23 -13.73
N LEU A 38 -3.01 2.76 -12.48
CA LEU A 38 -4.16 2.92 -11.58
C LEU A 38 -4.45 4.39 -11.28
N VAL A 39 -3.42 5.20 -11.04
CA VAL A 39 -3.57 6.66 -10.86
C VAL A 39 -4.22 7.27 -12.09
N ALA A 40 -3.70 6.99 -13.30
CA ALA A 40 -4.28 7.51 -14.54
C ALA A 40 -5.76 7.13 -14.72
N GLN A 41 -6.12 5.87 -14.43
CA GLN A 41 -7.52 5.43 -14.47
C GLN A 41 -8.40 6.18 -13.47
N LYS A 42 -7.87 6.53 -12.28
CA LYS A 42 -8.61 7.26 -11.26
C LYS A 42 -8.73 8.75 -11.60
N ILE A 43 -7.74 9.34 -12.26
CA ILE A 43 -7.82 10.70 -12.82
C ILE A 43 -8.98 10.80 -13.81
N GLU A 44 -9.14 9.81 -14.69
CA GLU A 44 -10.26 9.79 -15.63
C GLU A 44 -11.62 9.69 -14.91
N LYS A 45 -11.70 8.93 -13.81
CA LYS A 45 -12.93 8.83 -13.00
C LYS A 45 -13.26 10.12 -12.24
N LEU A 46 -12.25 10.90 -11.83
CA LEU A 46 -12.45 12.16 -11.11
C LEU A 46 -13.31 13.18 -11.90
N LYS A 47 -13.34 13.09 -13.24
CA LYS A 47 -14.16 13.98 -14.08
C LYS A 47 -15.65 13.93 -13.75
N ASN A 48 -16.10 12.83 -13.13
CA ASN A 48 -17.49 12.62 -12.72
C ASN A 48 -17.73 12.83 -11.22
N TYR A 49 -16.71 13.29 -10.47
CA TYR A 49 -16.82 13.52 -9.04
C TYR A 49 -17.28 14.96 -8.76
N GLN A 50 -17.91 15.17 -7.61
CA GLN A 50 -18.25 16.51 -7.14
C GLN A 50 -16.98 17.28 -6.77
N LEU A 51 -16.93 18.55 -7.16
CA LEU A 51 -15.83 19.45 -6.81
C LEU A 51 -15.69 19.57 -5.28
N CYS A 52 -14.44 19.53 -4.81
CA CYS A 52 -14.06 19.68 -3.42
C CYS A 52 -12.69 20.35 -3.32
N ASP A 53 -12.25 20.68 -2.10
CA ASP A 53 -10.98 21.36 -1.87
C ASP A 53 -9.77 20.50 -2.27
N ALA A 54 -9.84 19.18 -2.02
CA ALA A 54 -8.77 18.25 -2.34
C ALA A 54 -9.28 16.83 -2.58
N TYR A 55 -8.64 16.12 -3.52
CA TYR A 55 -8.85 14.69 -3.71
C TYR A 55 -7.66 13.89 -3.17
N TRP A 56 -7.91 12.87 -2.38
CA TRP A 56 -6.89 11.91 -1.94
C TRP A 56 -7.16 10.55 -2.56
N LEU A 57 -6.11 9.85 -2.98
CA LEU A 57 -6.20 8.50 -3.51
C LEU A 57 -5.59 7.50 -2.53
N LEU A 58 -6.37 6.51 -2.12
CA LEU A 58 -5.92 5.37 -1.33
C LEU A 58 -5.90 4.11 -2.21
N ILE A 59 -4.74 3.47 -2.33
CA ILE A 59 -4.56 2.16 -2.97
C ILE A 59 -4.34 1.15 -1.86
N ILE A 60 -5.22 0.14 -1.80
CA ILE A 60 -5.12 -0.93 -0.81
C ILE A 60 -4.46 -2.14 -1.49
N VAL A 61 -3.39 -2.66 -0.88
CA VAL A 61 -2.73 -3.90 -1.29
C VAL A 61 -3.22 -5.01 -0.37
N GLU A 62 -4.04 -5.89 -0.95
CA GLU A 62 -4.66 -7.00 -0.23
C GLU A 62 -3.62 -8.10 0.02
N PHE A 63 -3.52 -8.54 1.27
CA PHE A 63 -2.60 -9.60 1.68
C PHE A 63 -3.28 -10.98 1.63
N TRP A 64 -4.60 -11.05 1.79
CA TRP A 64 -5.33 -12.31 1.85
C TRP A 64 -5.41 -13.06 0.51
N ASP A 65 -5.20 -12.36 -0.61
CA ASP A 65 -5.03 -12.96 -1.93
C ASP A 65 -3.54 -13.04 -2.25
N PRO A 66 -2.91 -14.24 -2.25
CA PRO A 66 -1.48 -14.39 -2.55
C PRO A 66 -1.07 -13.85 -3.92
N SER A 67 -2.00 -13.74 -4.87
CA SER A 67 -1.73 -13.14 -6.19
C SER A 67 -1.66 -11.61 -6.17
N GLN A 68 -2.12 -11.00 -5.07
CA GLN A 68 -2.15 -9.56 -4.84
C GLN A 68 -1.19 -9.11 -3.74
N ASP A 69 -0.66 -10.04 -2.95
CA ASP A 69 0.33 -9.72 -1.93
C ASP A 69 1.62 -9.22 -2.60
N GLN A 70 1.94 -7.95 -2.34
CA GLN A 70 3.12 -7.28 -2.84
C GLN A 70 3.75 -6.44 -1.73
N ASP A 71 5.06 -6.26 -1.80
CA ASP A 71 5.76 -5.34 -0.92
C ASP A 71 5.48 -3.89 -1.35
N ILE A 72 5.20 -3.01 -0.39
CA ILE A 72 4.81 -1.61 -0.68
C ILE A 72 5.96 -0.62 -0.46
N ASN A 73 7.22 -1.06 -0.41
CA ASN A 73 8.34 -0.12 -0.36
C ASN A 73 8.41 0.66 -1.68
N TRP A 74 8.02 1.93 -1.61
CA TRP A 74 8.11 2.82 -2.76
C TRP A 74 9.58 3.24 -2.99
N PRO A 75 10.13 3.08 -4.20
CA PRO A 75 11.54 3.40 -4.43
C PRO A 75 11.84 4.89 -4.25
N LYS A 76 13.00 5.20 -3.67
CA LYS A 76 13.44 6.58 -3.47
C LYS A 76 13.62 7.29 -4.81
N GLY A 77 13.08 8.50 -4.91
CA GLY A 77 13.17 9.33 -6.11
C GLY A 77 12.16 8.97 -7.21
N GLU A 78 11.37 7.90 -7.04
CA GLU A 78 10.30 7.58 -7.99
C GLU A 78 9.09 8.45 -7.77
N SER A 79 8.63 9.05 -8.86
CA SER A 79 7.51 9.99 -8.88
C SER A 79 6.40 9.46 -9.78
N ILE A 80 5.16 9.67 -9.36
CA ILE A 80 3.95 9.40 -10.15
C ILE A 80 3.80 10.42 -11.30
N GLY A 81 4.40 11.60 -11.16
CA GLY A 81 4.20 12.73 -12.05
C GLY A 81 2.95 13.54 -11.68
N PRO A 82 2.67 14.61 -12.46
CA PRO A 82 1.57 15.53 -12.19
C PRO A 82 0.22 14.83 -12.04
N THR A 83 -0.49 15.17 -10.96
CA THR A 83 -1.71 14.51 -10.55
C THR A 83 -2.65 15.51 -9.84
N PRO A 84 -3.97 15.42 -10.04
CA PRO A 84 -4.95 16.23 -9.31
C PRO A 84 -5.13 15.78 -7.86
N PHE A 85 -4.58 14.61 -7.48
CA PHE A 85 -4.63 14.14 -6.11
C PHE A 85 -3.66 14.93 -5.24
N GLU A 86 -4.13 15.45 -4.11
CA GLU A 86 -3.28 16.09 -3.10
C GLU A 86 -2.37 15.07 -2.43
N ARG A 87 -2.85 13.85 -2.22
CA ARG A 87 -2.08 12.75 -1.65
C ARG A 87 -2.43 11.44 -2.34
N ILE A 88 -1.42 10.59 -2.51
CA ILE A 88 -1.61 9.22 -3.01
C ILE A 88 -0.93 8.29 -2.00
N LEU A 89 -1.75 7.50 -1.31
CA LEU A 89 -1.33 6.60 -0.24
C LEU A 89 -1.46 5.16 -0.72
N ILE A 90 -0.46 4.33 -0.42
CA ILE A 90 -0.51 2.88 -0.60
C ILE A 90 -0.55 2.27 0.81
N TYR A 91 -1.58 1.50 1.08
CA TYR A 91 -1.85 0.92 2.39
C TYR A 91 -1.89 -0.60 2.29
N LYS A 92 -1.17 -1.27 3.20
CA LYS A 92 -1.16 -2.72 3.36
C LYS A 92 -1.74 -3.07 4.73
N PRO A 93 -3.03 -3.47 4.80
CA PRO A 93 -3.74 -3.61 6.08
C PRO A 93 -3.12 -4.64 7.02
N ALA A 94 -2.64 -5.77 6.49
CA ALA A 94 -2.10 -6.87 7.29
C ALA A 94 -0.92 -6.49 8.19
N PHE A 95 -0.22 -5.40 7.86
CA PHE A 95 0.92 -4.89 8.63
C PHE A 95 0.73 -3.45 9.08
N GLU A 96 -0.49 -2.89 8.91
CA GLU A 96 -0.81 -1.49 9.16
C GLU A 96 0.19 -0.51 8.50
N GLN A 97 0.79 -0.95 7.39
CA GLN A 97 1.86 -0.22 6.74
C GLN A 97 1.25 0.75 5.73
N VAL A 98 1.65 2.02 5.82
CA VAL A 98 1.29 3.04 4.83
C VAL A 98 2.56 3.64 4.25
N THR A 99 2.57 3.84 2.93
CA THR A 99 3.56 4.67 2.25
C THR A 99 2.86 5.72 1.40
N GLU A 100 3.49 6.88 1.25
CA GLU A 100 3.02 7.95 0.37
C GLU A 100 3.94 8.02 -0.85
N VAL A 101 3.34 8.07 -2.04
CA VAL A 101 4.10 8.19 -3.28
C VAL A 101 4.37 9.65 -3.60
N ILE A 102 5.57 9.93 -4.10
CA ILE A 102 5.99 11.29 -4.48
C ILE A 102 5.27 11.68 -5.79
N LYS A 103 4.81 12.92 -5.85
CA LYS A 103 4.19 13.50 -7.06
C LYS A 103 5.20 13.90 -8.11
#